data_AF-A0A561B3X5-F1
#
_entry.id   AF-A0A561B3X5-F1
#
_cell.length_a   1.000
_cell.length_b   1.000
_cell.length_c   1.000
_cell.angle_alpha   90.00
_cell.angle_beta   90.00
_cell.angle_gamma   90.00
#
_symmetry.space_group_name_H-M   'P 1'
#
loop_
_entity.id
_entity.type
_entity.pdbx_description
1 polymer ?
#
loop_
_entity_poly.entity_id
_entity_poly.type
_entity_poly.pdbx_seq_one_letter_code
_entity_poly.pdbx_strand_id
1 'polypeptide(L)'
;MKVGTANRAGAGDGDFPGASQLAALRAWYAGLSARAAVVQYLGESKATGQSSRAMLGDIRRQLASYARLRHRDDLASLIAHPAAEREQRARAVRDAIEKLQGLPLPAPMVTDSIDRWLPTRAARALQNAGIRTLADLTVRVPRRRRWWAAVPGLGARSARQIEEFFAAHPALTERARALVVVPRTETAPWEHLVVPQEVDGTRGTFRAPQATCTLSASNDYEAVQAWLGLQDAAATQRAYRKEAERLMLWAILERGKALSSLTTEDAVAYRAFLRRPSPRERWVGPARPRTSAEWRPFQGPLAPRSVAYALSVIGALYRWLIEQRYVLANPFAGVKVKGTGRGGALDASRVFTEHEWSLIRSTADGIEWIGGWSEEGAQRLRFVLDFWYATGLRPSEMVDARLGGIEHDAQGDDWLNVVGKGSKHGKVALPLLARGALDQYLAQRKLPVTRSRWNPKTALVPGLAEDGTGISASRLWSVMRRFFLHAAQTLESVSPSTAEKLKRATPHWMRHTHATHALVRGVELTTVRDNLRHASVATTSVYLHTDEVRRARQIGGAFPARPATRAT
;
A
#
# COMPACT_ATOMS: atom_id res chain seq x y z
N MET A 1 17.29 -73.30 -11.70
CA MET A 1 16.29 -72.21 -11.51
C MET A 1 17.03 -71.03 -10.91
N LYS A 2 17.03 -69.80 -11.43
CA LYS A 2 16.46 -69.17 -12.61
C LYS A 2 17.53 -68.18 -13.10
N VAL A 3 17.79 -68.17 -14.40
CA VAL A 3 18.68 -67.21 -15.07
C VAL A 3 17.94 -65.88 -15.20
N GLY A 4 18.60 -64.79 -14.83
CA GLY A 4 18.08 -63.43 -14.91
C GLY A 4 17.96 -62.94 -16.35
N THR A 5 16.76 -62.48 -16.71
CA THR A 5 16.47 -61.77 -17.95
C THR A 5 16.97 -60.33 -17.88
N ALA A 6 18.00 -60.01 -18.68
CA ALA A 6 18.47 -58.65 -18.88
C ALA A 6 17.46 -57.83 -19.70
N ASN A 7 17.13 -56.67 -19.16
CA ASN A 7 16.13 -55.73 -19.66
C ASN A 7 16.65 -55.02 -20.92
N ARG A 8 15.93 -55.12 -22.05
CA ARG A 8 16.17 -54.35 -23.27
C ARG A 8 15.67 -52.91 -23.06
N ALA A 9 16.59 -51.98 -22.80
CA ALA A 9 16.29 -50.55 -22.84
C ALA A 9 16.24 -50.07 -24.30
N GLY A 10 15.09 -49.56 -24.73
CA GLY A 10 14.98 -48.79 -25.96
C GLY A 10 15.75 -47.47 -25.81
N ALA A 11 16.67 -47.19 -26.72
CA ALA A 11 17.40 -45.93 -26.78
C ALA A 11 16.40 -44.79 -27.02
N GLY A 12 16.33 -43.85 -26.08
CA GLY A 12 15.48 -42.66 -26.19
C GLY A 12 16.05 -41.68 -27.22
N ASP A 13 15.15 -40.96 -27.89
CA ASP A 13 15.49 -39.82 -28.76
C ASP A 13 16.29 -38.79 -27.94
N GLY A 14 17.63 -38.79 -28.08
CA GLY A 14 18.52 -37.85 -27.37
C GLY A 14 19.83 -38.43 -26.86
N ASP A 15 19.99 -39.76 -26.83
CA ASP A 15 21.22 -40.40 -26.37
C ASP A 15 22.33 -40.42 -27.43
N PHE A 16 23.59 -40.37 -26.99
CA PHE A 16 24.74 -40.51 -27.89
C PHE A 16 24.79 -41.94 -28.44
N PRO A 17 25.07 -42.16 -29.75
CA PRO A 17 25.13 -43.52 -30.28
C PRO A 17 26.21 -44.35 -29.59
N GLY A 18 25.93 -45.64 -29.40
CA GLY A 18 26.85 -46.58 -28.77
C GLY A 18 28.11 -46.86 -29.62
N ALA A 19 29.13 -47.44 -29.01
CA ALA A 19 30.43 -47.71 -29.66
C ALA A 19 30.31 -48.48 -30.98
N SER A 20 29.46 -49.52 -31.03
CA SER A 20 29.23 -50.33 -32.23
C SER A 20 28.53 -49.56 -33.36
N GLN A 21 27.61 -48.64 -33.00
CA GLN A 21 26.93 -47.76 -33.96
C GLN A 21 27.91 -46.74 -34.57
N LEU A 22 28.79 -46.16 -33.75
CA LEU A 22 29.82 -45.25 -34.22
C LEU A 22 30.88 -45.95 -35.06
N ALA A 23 31.25 -47.19 -34.71
CA ALA A 23 32.17 -48.01 -35.51
C ALA A 23 31.59 -48.33 -36.89
N ALA A 24 30.32 -48.73 -36.96
CA ALA A 24 29.60 -48.94 -38.23
C ALA A 24 29.56 -47.66 -39.08
N LEU A 25 29.25 -46.52 -38.45
CA LEU A 25 29.20 -45.23 -39.13
C LEU A 25 30.57 -44.81 -39.67
N ARG A 26 31.63 -44.92 -38.86
CA ARG A 26 33.02 -44.62 -39.27
C ARG A 26 33.48 -45.51 -40.42
N ALA A 27 33.19 -46.80 -40.37
CA ALA A 27 33.51 -47.73 -41.45
C ALA A 27 32.79 -47.35 -42.75
N TRP A 28 31.52 -46.94 -42.67
CA TRP A 28 30.77 -46.43 -43.82
C TRP A 28 31.35 -45.13 -44.38
N TYR A 29 31.83 -44.21 -43.53
CA TYR A 29 32.53 -43.00 -43.97
C TYR A 29 33.93 -43.28 -44.55
N ALA A 30 34.57 -44.37 -44.16
CA ALA A 30 35.88 -44.82 -44.66
C ALA A 30 35.81 -45.56 -46.01
N GLY A 31 34.62 -45.68 -46.61
CA GLY A 31 34.44 -46.25 -47.96
C GLY A 31 33.71 -47.60 -47.99
N LEU A 32 33.48 -48.27 -46.86
CA LEU A 32 32.75 -49.54 -46.86
C LEU A 32 31.31 -49.34 -47.36
N SER A 33 30.77 -50.38 -48.01
CA SER A 33 29.35 -50.41 -48.37
C SER A 33 28.48 -50.40 -47.11
N ALA A 34 27.29 -49.80 -47.18
CA ALA A 34 26.36 -49.76 -46.05
C ALA A 34 26.07 -51.16 -45.49
N ARG A 35 25.95 -52.17 -46.37
CA ARG A 35 25.73 -53.57 -45.98
C ARG A 35 26.92 -54.14 -45.20
N ALA A 36 28.14 -53.97 -45.70
CA ALA A 36 29.35 -54.47 -45.06
C ALA A 36 29.57 -53.83 -43.67
N ALA A 37 29.44 -52.51 -43.57
CA ALA A 37 29.60 -51.79 -42.31
C ALA A 37 28.59 -52.21 -41.25
N VAL A 38 27.31 -52.40 -41.63
CA VAL A 38 26.27 -52.84 -40.69
C VAL A 38 26.44 -54.32 -40.29
N VAL A 39 26.79 -55.21 -41.22
CA VAL A 39 27.02 -56.63 -40.87
C VAL A 39 28.20 -56.79 -39.92
N GLN A 40 29.30 -56.08 -40.18
CA GLN A 40 30.54 -56.20 -39.41
C GLN A 40 30.40 -55.66 -37.98
N TYR A 41 29.67 -54.57 -37.77
CA TYR A 41 29.64 -53.87 -36.48
C TYR A 41 28.27 -53.89 -35.79
N LEU A 42 27.18 -54.20 -36.50
CA LEU A 42 25.80 -54.19 -35.98
C LEU A 42 25.03 -55.50 -36.29
N GLY A 43 25.74 -56.56 -36.69
CA GLY A 43 25.15 -57.81 -37.19
C GLY A 43 24.15 -58.47 -36.25
N GLU A 44 24.39 -58.43 -34.94
CA GLU A 44 23.50 -59.00 -33.92
C GLU A 44 22.30 -58.10 -33.55
N SER A 45 22.35 -56.81 -33.92
CA SER A 45 21.35 -55.78 -33.56
C SER A 45 20.40 -55.45 -34.70
N LYS A 46 20.46 -56.18 -35.81
CA LYS A 46 19.64 -55.91 -37.01
C LYS A 46 18.18 -56.28 -36.74
N ALA A 47 17.32 -55.28 -36.53
CA ALA A 47 15.89 -55.47 -36.49
C ALA A 47 15.37 -56.07 -37.81
N THR A 48 14.48 -57.06 -37.73
CA THR A 48 13.87 -57.72 -38.89
C THR A 48 13.15 -56.70 -39.77
N GLY A 49 13.62 -56.53 -41.01
CA GLY A 49 13.01 -55.66 -42.03
C GLY A 49 13.71 -54.32 -42.32
N GLN A 50 14.68 -53.88 -41.51
CA GLN A 50 15.35 -52.58 -41.73
C GLN A 50 16.55 -52.69 -42.69
N SER A 51 16.65 -51.77 -43.66
CA SER A 51 17.78 -51.72 -44.59
C SER A 51 19.04 -51.17 -43.90
N SER A 52 20.22 -51.65 -44.30
CA SER A 52 21.51 -51.16 -43.77
C SER A 52 21.72 -49.66 -43.98
N ARG A 53 21.17 -49.09 -45.07
CA ARG A 53 21.19 -47.64 -45.32
C ARG A 53 20.30 -46.88 -44.34
N ALA A 54 19.12 -47.43 -44.02
CA ALA A 54 18.21 -46.82 -43.05
C ALA A 54 18.84 -46.78 -41.66
N MET A 55 19.45 -47.87 -41.20
CA MET A 55 20.15 -47.91 -39.90
C MET A 55 21.26 -46.86 -39.78
N LEU A 56 22.12 -46.73 -40.80
CA LEU A 56 23.15 -45.68 -40.80
C LEU A 56 22.54 -44.27 -40.87
N GLY A 57 21.43 -44.11 -41.59
CA GLY A 57 20.65 -42.87 -41.61
C GLY A 57 20.08 -42.51 -40.24
N ASP A 58 19.61 -43.50 -39.47
CA ASP A 58 19.12 -43.30 -38.10
C ASP A 58 20.25 -42.87 -37.17
N ILE A 59 21.42 -43.50 -37.23
CA ILE A 59 22.59 -43.11 -36.43
C ILE A 59 22.99 -41.65 -36.74
N ARG A 60 22.95 -41.25 -38.01
CA ARG A 60 23.22 -39.85 -38.41
C ARG A 60 22.18 -38.87 -37.91
N ARG A 61 20.89 -39.24 -37.96
CA ARG A 61 19.81 -38.43 -37.38
C ARG A 61 19.94 -38.31 -35.86
N GLN A 62 20.32 -39.39 -35.19
CA GLN A 62 20.58 -39.42 -33.76
C GLN A 62 21.73 -38.47 -33.40
N LEU A 63 22.86 -38.53 -34.12
CA LEU A 63 24.00 -37.61 -33.93
C LEU A 63 23.63 -36.15 -34.22
N ALA A 64 22.89 -35.88 -35.29
CA ALA A 64 22.44 -34.52 -35.61
C ALA A 64 21.50 -33.98 -34.52
N SER A 65 20.61 -34.81 -33.97
CA SER A 65 19.72 -34.43 -32.87
C SER A 65 20.49 -34.20 -31.57
N TYR A 66 21.48 -35.06 -31.28
CA TYR A 66 22.39 -34.92 -30.15
C TYR A 66 23.20 -33.61 -30.21
N ALA A 67 23.63 -33.20 -31.41
CA ALA A 67 24.30 -31.93 -31.65
C ALA A 67 23.36 -30.72 -31.45
N ARG A 68 22.12 -30.80 -31.93
CA ARG A 68 21.11 -29.74 -31.74
C ARG A 68 20.74 -29.54 -30.26
N LEU A 69 20.62 -30.62 -29.50
CA LEU A 69 20.41 -30.58 -28.04
C LEU A 69 21.53 -29.83 -27.30
N ARG A 70 22.70 -29.70 -27.93
CA ARG A 70 23.87 -28.98 -27.40
C ARG A 70 24.13 -27.64 -28.08
N HIS A 71 23.14 -27.12 -28.81
CA HIS A 71 23.21 -25.86 -29.57
C HIS A 71 24.38 -25.82 -30.58
N ARG A 72 24.71 -26.95 -31.20
CA ARG A 72 25.72 -27.07 -32.27
C ARG A 72 25.07 -27.35 -33.62
N ASP A 73 24.30 -26.39 -34.11
CA ASP A 73 23.65 -26.48 -35.43
C ASP A 73 24.66 -26.58 -36.58
N ASP A 74 25.87 -26.05 -36.39
CA ASP A 74 27.01 -26.20 -37.30
C ASP A 74 27.40 -27.68 -37.46
N LEU A 75 27.52 -28.41 -36.36
CA LEU A 75 27.86 -29.85 -36.37
C LEU A 75 26.67 -30.68 -36.83
N ALA A 76 25.44 -30.33 -36.44
CA ALA A 76 24.24 -31.01 -36.90
C ALA A 76 24.08 -30.93 -38.42
N SER A 77 24.32 -29.74 -38.99
CA SER A 77 24.27 -29.51 -40.44
C SER A 77 25.40 -30.25 -41.16
N LEU A 78 26.60 -30.23 -40.58
CA LEU A 78 27.75 -30.99 -41.08
C LEU A 78 27.46 -32.49 -41.13
N ILE A 79 26.79 -33.06 -40.11
CA ILE A 79 26.44 -34.49 -40.05
C ILE A 79 25.28 -34.82 -41.00
N ALA A 80 24.37 -33.88 -41.27
CA ALA A 80 23.18 -34.08 -42.08
C ALA A 80 23.39 -33.96 -43.61
N HIS A 81 24.63 -33.91 -44.09
CA HIS A 81 24.96 -33.77 -45.52
C HIS A 81 24.36 -34.87 -46.43
N PRO A 82 24.23 -34.69 -47.76
CA PRO A 82 23.79 -35.76 -48.66
C PRO A 82 24.72 -36.98 -48.62
N ALA A 83 24.19 -38.21 -48.63
CA ALA A 83 25.01 -39.43 -48.52
C ALA A 83 26.06 -39.60 -49.64
N ALA A 84 25.85 -38.97 -50.80
CA ALA A 84 26.79 -38.93 -51.91
C ALA A 84 28.10 -38.20 -51.56
N GLU A 85 28.06 -37.23 -50.64
CA GLU A 85 29.23 -36.44 -50.22
C GLU A 85 30.02 -37.09 -49.07
N ARG A 86 29.66 -38.31 -48.66
CA ARG A 86 30.19 -38.93 -47.43
C ARG A 86 31.72 -39.02 -47.41
N GLU A 87 32.36 -39.38 -48.53
CA GLU A 87 33.81 -39.59 -48.59
C GLU A 87 34.55 -38.25 -48.48
N GLN A 88 34.03 -37.19 -49.11
CA GLN A 88 34.57 -35.84 -49.01
C GLN A 88 34.44 -35.26 -47.59
N ARG A 89 33.33 -35.57 -46.90
CA ARG A 89 33.03 -35.06 -45.54
C ARG A 89 33.54 -35.97 -44.43
N ALA A 90 34.13 -37.13 -44.75
CA ALA A 90 34.47 -38.18 -43.78
C ALA A 90 35.35 -37.69 -42.63
N ARG A 91 36.38 -36.90 -42.93
CA ARG A 91 37.27 -36.32 -41.91
C ARG A 91 36.51 -35.36 -40.99
N ALA A 92 35.76 -34.42 -41.57
CA ALA A 92 35.01 -33.42 -40.81
C ALA A 92 33.92 -34.05 -39.92
N VAL A 93 33.24 -35.11 -40.40
CA VAL A 93 32.24 -35.84 -39.61
C VAL A 93 32.89 -36.63 -38.47
N ARG A 94 34.05 -37.26 -38.69
CA ARG A 94 34.80 -37.93 -37.61
C ARG A 94 35.20 -36.94 -36.52
N ASP A 95 35.77 -35.80 -36.90
CA ASP A 95 36.16 -34.75 -35.94
C ASP A 95 34.93 -34.19 -35.20
N ALA A 96 33.77 -34.10 -35.87
CA ALA A 96 32.51 -33.70 -35.25
C ALA A 96 32.01 -34.73 -34.22
N ILE A 97 32.10 -36.03 -34.53
CA ILE A 97 31.73 -37.11 -33.58
C ILE A 97 32.61 -37.04 -32.33
N GLU A 98 33.92 -36.86 -32.49
CA GLU A 98 34.86 -36.73 -31.36
C GLU A 98 34.55 -35.50 -30.50
N LYS A 99 34.27 -34.35 -31.12
CA LYS A 99 33.84 -33.14 -30.42
C LYS A 99 32.53 -33.36 -29.64
N LEU A 100 31.56 -34.05 -30.23
CA LEU A 100 30.25 -34.30 -29.60
C LEU A 100 30.33 -35.25 -28.40
N GLN A 101 31.27 -36.21 -28.40
CA GLN A 101 31.37 -37.22 -27.34
C GLN A 101 31.61 -36.62 -25.94
N GLY A 102 32.33 -35.49 -25.84
CA GLY A 102 32.64 -34.82 -24.58
C GLY A 102 31.85 -33.53 -24.31
N LEU A 103 30.93 -33.13 -25.20
CA LEU A 103 30.21 -31.86 -25.04
C LEU A 103 29.12 -31.99 -23.96
N PRO A 104 29.17 -31.20 -22.86
CA PRO A 104 28.09 -31.19 -21.88
C PRO A 104 26.82 -30.56 -22.47
N LEU A 105 25.67 -30.84 -21.86
CA LEU A 105 24.47 -30.04 -22.14
C LEU A 105 24.75 -28.59 -21.73
N PRO A 106 24.43 -27.61 -22.59
CA PRO A 106 24.57 -26.21 -22.25
C PRO A 106 23.67 -25.90 -21.04
N ALA A 107 24.18 -25.12 -20.09
CA ALA A 107 23.38 -24.58 -19.01
C ALA A 107 22.91 -23.17 -19.40
N PRO A 108 21.64 -22.81 -19.17
CA PRO A 108 21.15 -21.51 -19.56
C PRO A 108 21.82 -20.42 -18.75
N MET A 109 22.21 -19.34 -19.43
CA MET A 109 22.76 -18.13 -18.84
C MET A 109 21.73 -17.00 -18.93
N VAL A 110 21.76 -16.11 -17.95
CA VAL A 110 20.89 -14.91 -17.89
C VAL A 110 21.01 -14.01 -19.13
N THR A 111 22.18 -13.96 -19.75
CA THR A 111 22.46 -13.20 -20.98
C THR A 111 22.03 -13.92 -22.25
N ASP A 112 21.60 -15.18 -22.16
CA ASP A 112 21.21 -15.93 -23.35
C ASP A 112 19.95 -15.35 -23.97
N SER A 113 19.94 -15.38 -25.31
CA SER A 113 18.78 -15.01 -26.09
C SER A 113 17.67 -16.06 -25.95
N ILE A 114 16.42 -15.60 -25.85
CA ILE A 114 15.28 -16.46 -25.53
C ILE A 114 14.93 -17.48 -26.62
N ASP A 115 15.28 -17.20 -27.88
CA ASP A 115 15.08 -18.08 -29.03
C ASP A 115 15.93 -19.35 -29.00
N ARG A 116 17.01 -19.36 -28.21
CA ARG A 116 17.83 -20.55 -27.99
C ARG A 116 17.17 -21.57 -27.06
N TRP A 117 16.28 -21.12 -26.18
CA TRP A 117 15.76 -21.90 -25.06
C TRP A 117 14.25 -22.11 -25.10
N LEU A 118 13.52 -21.24 -25.80
CA LEU A 118 12.06 -21.26 -25.86
C LEU A 118 11.57 -21.66 -27.26
N PRO A 119 10.36 -22.25 -27.37
CA PRO A 119 9.75 -22.54 -28.66
C PRO A 119 9.68 -21.30 -29.55
N THR A 120 9.98 -21.44 -30.84
CA THR A 120 10.10 -20.33 -31.81
C THR A 120 8.91 -19.37 -31.78
N ARG A 121 7.68 -19.89 -31.65
CA ARG A 121 6.46 -19.08 -31.58
C ARG A 121 6.40 -18.21 -30.31
N ALA A 122 6.81 -18.76 -29.18
CA ALA A 122 6.84 -18.04 -27.90
C ALA A 122 7.97 -17.01 -27.90
N ALA A 123 9.17 -17.38 -28.36
CA ALA A 123 10.30 -16.48 -28.51
C ALA A 123 9.96 -15.27 -29.40
N ARG A 124 9.28 -15.48 -30.53
CA ARG A 124 8.88 -14.39 -31.43
C ARG A 124 7.88 -13.42 -30.79
N ALA A 125 6.87 -13.94 -30.07
CA ALA A 125 5.90 -13.10 -29.35
C ALA A 125 6.58 -12.25 -28.26
N LEU A 126 7.53 -12.85 -27.54
CA LEU A 126 8.30 -12.17 -26.50
C LEU A 126 9.26 -11.12 -27.09
N GLN A 127 9.95 -11.42 -28.18
CA GLN A 127 10.82 -10.47 -28.89
C GLN A 127 10.03 -9.26 -29.40
N ASN A 128 8.82 -9.47 -29.92
CA ASN A 128 7.91 -8.39 -30.33
C ASN A 128 7.47 -7.52 -29.15
N ALA A 129 7.41 -8.08 -27.93
CA ALA A 129 7.16 -7.34 -26.69
C ALA A 129 8.44 -6.74 -26.05
N GLY A 130 9.55 -6.74 -26.79
CA GLY A 130 10.84 -6.18 -26.33
C GLY A 130 11.55 -7.02 -25.27
N ILE A 131 11.20 -8.31 -25.14
CA ILE A 131 11.87 -9.27 -24.25
C ILE A 131 12.81 -10.11 -25.12
N ARG A 132 14.13 -9.96 -24.95
CA ARG A 132 15.11 -10.61 -25.83
C ARG A 132 15.99 -11.62 -25.11
N THR A 133 16.23 -11.42 -23.82
CA THR A 133 17.10 -12.30 -23.01
C THR A 133 16.32 -13.05 -21.92
N LEU A 134 16.89 -14.14 -21.39
CA LEU A 134 16.34 -14.84 -20.23
C LEU A 134 16.28 -13.93 -18.99
N ALA A 135 17.20 -12.98 -18.85
CA ALA A 135 17.13 -11.91 -17.85
C ALA A 135 15.89 -11.01 -18.04
N ASP A 136 15.64 -10.48 -19.23
CA ASP A 136 14.46 -9.64 -19.49
C ASP A 136 13.16 -10.35 -19.13
N LEU A 137 13.11 -11.65 -19.43
CA LEU A 137 11.95 -12.49 -19.19
C LEU A 137 11.73 -12.72 -17.68
N THR A 138 12.79 -13.07 -16.94
CA THR A 138 12.72 -13.27 -15.48
C THR A 138 12.39 -11.99 -14.70
N VAL A 139 12.69 -10.80 -15.22
CA VAL A 139 12.31 -9.54 -14.54
C VAL A 139 10.83 -9.21 -14.72
N ARG A 140 10.28 -9.42 -15.93
CA ARG A 140 8.94 -8.94 -16.29
C ARG A 140 7.80 -9.95 -16.00
N VAL A 141 8.12 -11.23 -15.91
CA VAL A 141 7.14 -12.33 -15.92
C VAL A 141 6.72 -12.87 -14.53
N PRO A 142 7.61 -13.07 -13.53
CA PRO A 142 7.26 -13.92 -12.38
C PRO A 142 6.24 -13.35 -11.38
N ARG A 143 5.74 -12.12 -11.56
CA ARG A 143 4.99 -11.41 -10.52
C ARG A 143 3.50 -11.17 -10.81
N ARG A 144 2.96 -11.66 -11.92
CA ARG A 144 1.55 -11.40 -12.29
C ARG A 144 0.80 -12.70 -12.62
N ARG A 145 -0.34 -12.90 -11.95
CA ARG A 145 -1.31 -13.92 -12.33
C ARG A 145 -1.78 -13.60 -13.75
N ARG A 146 -1.61 -14.53 -14.71
CA ARG A 146 -1.86 -14.32 -16.15
C ARG A 146 -0.95 -13.27 -16.83
N TRP A 147 0.34 -13.22 -16.49
CA TRP A 147 1.31 -12.29 -17.09
C TRP A 147 1.31 -12.29 -18.63
N TRP A 148 1.04 -13.44 -19.25
CA TRP A 148 1.00 -13.59 -20.72
C TRP A 148 -0.12 -12.79 -21.39
N ALA A 149 -1.15 -12.36 -20.65
CA ALA A 149 -2.22 -11.51 -21.19
C ALA A 149 -1.71 -10.13 -21.64
N ALA A 150 -0.57 -9.68 -21.10
CA ALA A 150 0.08 -8.42 -21.48
C ALA A 150 1.04 -8.55 -22.67
N VAL A 151 1.24 -9.78 -23.20
CA VAL A 151 2.14 -10.05 -24.33
C VAL A 151 1.29 -10.51 -25.52
N PRO A 152 1.01 -9.62 -26.50
CA PRO A 152 0.25 -9.99 -27.69
C PRO A 152 0.87 -11.20 -28.41
N GLY A 153 0.05 -12.23 -28.67
CA GLY A 153 0.48 -13.46 -29.35
C GLY A 153 1.02 -14.56 -28.43
N LEU A 154 1.12 -14.34 -27.12
CA LEU A 154 1.54 -15.36 -26.15
C LEU A 154 0.33 -16.00 -25.44
N GLY A 155 0.04 -17.26 -25.77
CA GLY A 155 -1.07 -18.02 -25.17
C GLY A 155 -0.73 -18.67 -23.83
N ALA A 156 -1.76 -19.05 -23.08
CA ALA A 156 -1.61 -19.67 -21.75
C ALA A 156 -0.76 -20.96 -21.76
N ARG A 157 -0.79 -21.75 -22.84
CA ARG A 157 0.02 -22.96 -22.98
C ARG A 157 1.52 -22.64 -23.06
N SER A 158 1.90 -21.67 -23.89
CA SER A 158 3.29 -21.22 -24.01
C SER A 158 3.78 -20.56 -22.72
N ALA A 159 2.90 -19.86 -22.00
CA ALA A 159 3.23 -19.31 -20.69
C ALA A 159 3.57 -20.40 -19.67
N ARG A 160 2.78 -21.50 -19.60
CA ARG A 160 3.10 -22.64 -18.72
C ARG A 160 4.43 -23.30 -19.07
N GLN A 161 4.74 -23.47 -20.35
CA GLN A 161 6.04 -24.02 -20.78
C GLN A 161 7.22 -23.15 -20.33
N ILE A 162 7.06 -21.83 -20.35
CA ILE A 162 8.07 -20.89 -19.86
C ILE A 162 8.18 -21.00 -18.33
N GLU A 163 7.06 -21.11 -17.62
CA GLU A 163 7.05 -21.31 -16.17
C GLU A 163 7.74 -22.63 -15.77
N GLU A 164 7.46 -23.72 -16.48
CA GLU A 164 8.11 -25.02 -16.31
C GLU A 164 9.62 -24.94 -16.57
N PHE A 165 10.05 -24.21 -17.62
CA PHE A 165 11.47 -23.99 -17.91
C PHE A 165 12.19 -23.29 -16.73
N PHE A 166 11.61 -22.25 -16.15
CA PHE A 166 12.22 -21.56 -15.00
C PHE A 166 12.15 -22.38 -13.71
N ALA A 167 11.10 -23.19 -13.52
CA ALA A 167 11.01 -24.12 -12.40
C ALA A 167 12.12 -25.18 -12.44
N ALA A 168 12.51 -25.62 -13.65
CA ALA A 168 13.64 -26.54 -13.84
C ALA A 168 15.03 -25.87 -13.65
N HIS A 169 15.11 -24.53 -13.67
CA HIS A 169 16.36 -23.77 -13.57
C HIS A 169 16.31 -22.68 -12.47
N PRO A 170 16.19 -23.05 -11.19
CA PRO A 170 16.04 -22.09 -10.09
C PRO A 170 17.25 -21.14 -9.95
N ALA A 171 18.47 -21.64 -10.18
CA ALA A 171 19.70 -20.84 -10.12
C ALA A 171 19.73 -19.69 -11.15
N LEU A 172 19.05 -19.85 -12.30
CA LEU A 172 18.94 -18.80 -13.30
C LEU A 172 18.01 -17.66 -12.82
N THR A 173 16.95 -18.02 -12.11
CA THR A 173 16.05 -17.03 -11.47
C THR A 173 16.76 -16.24 -10.39
N GLU A 174 17.58 -16.89 -9.56
CA GLU A 174 18.37 -16.21 -8.52
C GLU A 174 19.44 -15.29 -9.11
N ARG A 175 20.19 -15.75 -10.12
CA ARG A 175 21.19 -14.94 -10.83
C ARG A 175 20.57 -13.76 -11.55
N ALA A 176 19.43 -13.95 -12.21
CA ALA A 176 18.72 -12.86 -12.84
C ALA A 176 18.23 -11.83 -11.82
N ARG A 177 17.72 -12.28 -10.65
CA ARG A 177 17.34 -11.39 -9.54
C ARG A 177 18.53 -10.57 -9.02
N ALA A 178 19.71 -11.17 -8.92
CA ALA A 178 20.93 -10.48 -8.50
C ALA A 178 21.43 -9.46 -9.54
N LEU A 179 21.15 -9.69 -10.83
CA LEU A 179 21.50 -8.80 -11.94
C LEU A 179 20.46 -7.72 -12.21
N VAL A 180 19.29 -7.77 -11.57
CA VAL A 180 18.37 -6.63 -11.54
C VAL A 180 19.02 -5.54 -10.70
N VAL A 181 19.91 -4.76 -11.33
CA VAL A 181 20.07 -3.36 -10.98
C VAL A 181 18.67 -2.77 -11.13
N VAL A 182 17.94 -2.71 -10.02
CA VAL A 182 16.64 -2.05 -9.96
C VAL A 182 16.91 -0.64 -10.49
N PRO A 183 16.33 -0.24 -11.63
CA PRO A 183 16.39 1.16 -12.02
C PRO A 183 15.82 1.93 -10.82
N ARG A 184 16.60 2.83 -10.22
CA ARG A 184 16.30 3.56 -8.97
C ARG A 184 15.10 4.52 -9.09
N THR A 185 14.01 4.14 -9.74
CA THR A 185 13.04 5.11 -10.26
C THR A 185 11.57 4.79 -10.00
N GLU A 186 11.19 4.07 -8.95
CA GLU A 186 9.77 4.06 -8.54
C GLU A 186 9.58 4.16 -7.01
N THR A 187 8.55 4.92 -6.61
CA THR A 187 8.08 4.97 -5.22
C THR A 187 7.25 3.73 -4.93
N ALA A 188 7.52 3.06 -3.80
CA ALA A 188 6.78 1.88 -3.37
C ALA A 188 6.22 2.08 -1.96
N PRO A 189 5.01 1.59 -1.65
CA PRO A 189 4.52 1.57 -0.28
C PRO A 189 5.41 0.68 0.60
N TRP A 190 5.44 0.98 1.90
CA TRP A 190 6.26 0.32 2.93
C TRP A 190 6.24 -1.21 2.83
N GLU A 191 5.07 -1.82 2.64
CA GLU A 191 4.92 -3.28 2.58
C GLU A 191 5.56 -3.92 1.34
N HIS A 192 5.87 -3.13 0.32
CA HIS A 192 6.51 -3.55 -0.93
C HIS A 192 7.86 -2.87 -1.15
N LEU A 193 8.35 -2.11 -0.17
CA LEU A 193 9.59 -1.37 -0.28
C LEU A 193 10.77 -2.34 -0.27
N VAL A 194 11.52 -2.37 -1.36
CA VAL A 194 12.80 -3.07 -1.45
C VAL A 194 13.89 -2.02 -1.30
N VAL A 195 14.61 -2.07 -0.18
CA VAL A 195 15.69 -1.14 0.11
C VAL A 195 16.99 -1.65 -0.53
N PRO A 196 17.66 -0.87 -1.40
CA PRO A 196 18.94 -1.29 -1.98
C PRO A 196 20.02 -1.43 -0.91
N GLN A 197 20.87 -2.46 -1.04
CA GLN A 197 21.90 -2.79 -0.04
C GLN A 197 22.89 -1.65 0.20
N GLU A 198 23.14 -0.78 -0.79
CA GLU A 198 24.08 0.34 -0.61
C GLU A 198 23.55 1.43 0.33
N VAL A 199 22.23 1.47 0.54
CA VAL A 199 21.53 2.51 1.31
C VAL A 199 20.55 1.91 2.33
N ASP A 200 20.74 0.65 2.69
CA ASP A 200 19.91 -0.06 3.67
C ASP A 200 20.20 0.33 5.13
N GLY A 201 21.31 1.04 5.35
CA GLY A 201 21.76 1.48 6.67
C GLY A 201 22.61 0.47 7.41
N THR A 202 22.91 -0.70 6.83
CA THR A 202 23.84 -1.66 7.42
C THR A 202 25.19 -1.01 7.76
N ARG A 203 25.64 -0.10 6.90
CA ARG A 203 26.87 0.71 7.06
C ARG A 203 26.57 2.21 7.20
N GLY A 204 25.46 2.57 7.86
CA GLY A 204 25.06 3.97 8.04
C GLY A 204 26.13 4.81 8.75
N THR A 205 26.33 6.05 8.30
CA THR A 205 27.39 6.94 8.82
C THR A 205 27.21 7.26 10.30
N PHE A 206 25.97 7.41 10.76
CA PHE A 206 25.64 7.67 12.16
C PHE A 206 25.04 6.45 12.85
N ARG A 207 25.21 5.24 12.27
CA ARG A 207 24.79 4.00 12.90
C ARG A 207 25.74 3.68 14.05
N ALA A 208 25.17 3.42 15.22
CA ALA A 208 25.95 3.00 16.38
C ALA A 208 26.43 1.55 16.21
N PRO A 209 27.53 1.14 16.87
CA PRO A 209 28.01 -0.23 16.83
C PRO A 209 26.94 -1.24 17.26
N GLN A 210 26.75 -2.32 16.48
CA GLN A 210 25.69 -3.30 16.74
C GLN A 210 25.80 -3.95 18.13
N ALA A 211 27.02 -4.11 18.65
CA ALA A 211 27.26 -4.65 20.00
C ALA A 211 26.65 -3.80 21.13
N THR A 212 26.40 -2.51 20.90
CA THR A 212 25.77 -1.63 21.90
C THR A 212 24.30 -1.34 21.59
N CYS A 213 23.78 -1.80 20.46
CA CYS A 213 22.40 -1.62 20.05
C CYS A 213 21.49 -2.61 20.79
N THR A 214 20.38 -2.12 21.34
CA THR A 214 19.39 -2.97 22.02
C THR A 214 18.41 -3.64 21.05
N LEU A 215 18.47 -3.29 19.76
CA LEU A 215 17.65 -3.90 18.72
C LEU A 215 18.38 -5.04 18.04
N SER A 216 17.65 -6.09 17.70
CA SER A 216 18.12 -7.14 16.78
C SER A 216 18.14 -6.69 15.31
N ALA A 217 17.75 -5.44 15.04
CA ALA A 217 17.64 -4.89 13.70
C ALA A 217 19.01 -4.77 13.01
N SER A 218 19.13 -5.38 11.84
CA SER A 218 20.35 -5.43 11.04
C SER A 218 20.49 -4.26 10.06
N ASN A 219 19.38 -3.56 9.77
CA ASN A 219 19.28 -2.44 8.82
C ASN A 219 18.21 -1.42 9.26
N ASP A 220 18.12 -0.29 8.53
CA ASP A 220 17.23 0.82 8.88
C ASP A 220 15.75 0.47 8.75
N TYR A 221 15.40 -0.37 7.77
CA TYR A 221 14.04 -0.81 7.55
C TYR A 221 13.51 -1.60 8.74
N GLU A 222 14.29 -2.57 9.23
CA GLU A 222 13.98 -3.37 10.41
C GLU A 222 13.88 -2.52 11.68
N ALA A 223 14.79 -1.55 11.85
CA ALA A 223 14.78 -0.67 13.02
C ALA A 223 13.52 0.21 13.06
N VAL A 224 13.11 0.77 11.92
CA VAL A 224 11.86 1.54 11.82
C VAL A 224 10.65 0.62 12.01
N GLN A 225 10.68 -0.60 11.47
CA GLN A 225 9.61 -1.57 11.66
C GLN A 225 9.41 -1.93 13.15
N ALA A 226 10.50 -2.11 13.90
CA ALA A 226 10.45 -2.34 15.34
C ALA A 226 9.79 -1.15 16.07
N TRP A 227 10.14 0.08 15.73
CA TRP A 227 9.50 1.28 16.31
C TRP A 227 8.00 1.35 16.01
N LEU A 228 7.60 1.03 14.78
CA LEU A 228 6.20 0.98 14.37
C LEU A 228 5.42 -0.13 15.08
N GLY A 229 6.10 -1.19 15.52
CA GLY A 229 5.51 -2.27 16.32
C GLY A 229 5.06 -1.84 17.72
N LEU A 230 5.58 -0.74 18.26
CA LEU A 230 5.26 -0.25 19.61
C LEU A 230 3.87 0.41 19.74
N GLN A 231 3.17 0.63 18.62
CA GLN A 231 1.94 1.42 18.61
C GLN A 231 0.70 0.54 18.74
N ASP A 232 0.05 0.53 19.91
CA ASP A 232 -1.17 -0.26 20.16
C ASP A 232 -2.34 0.18 19.28
N ALA A 233 -2.46 1.49 19.03
CA ALA A 233 -3.54 2.04 18.23
C ALA A 233 -3.23 1.97 16.73
N ALA A 234 -3.96 1.12 16.00
CA ALA A 234 -3.80 0.93 14.56
C ALA A 234 -3.86 2.24 13.75
N ALA A 235 -4.66 3.22 14.18
CA ALA A 235 -4.71 4.54 13.54
C ALA A 235 -3.41 5.35 13.70
N THR A 236 -2.80 5.31 14.90
CA THR A 236 -1.51 5.96 15.17
C THR A 236 -0.40 5.27 14.39
N GLN A 237 -0.38 3.94 14.40
CA GLN A 237 0.59 3.14 13.65
C GLN A 237 0.57 3.49 12.15
N ARG A 238 -0.63 3.55 11.53
CA ARG A 238 -0.77 3.95 10.12
C ARG A 238 -0.26 5.37 9.86
N ALA A 239 -0.56 6.30 10.76
CA ALA A 239 -0.09 7.68 10.63
C ALA A 239 1.43 7.77 10.74
N TYR A 240 2.04 7.05 11.67
CA TYR A 240 3.49 7.04 11.88
C TYR A 240 4.22 6.34 10.73
N ARG A 241 3.72 5.18 10.30
CA ARG A 241 4.24 4.45 9.12
C ARG A 241 4.27 5.34 7.89
N LYS A 242 3.20 6.06 7.64
CA LYS A 242 3.11 6.98 6.50
C LYS A 242 4.20 8.05 6.51
N GLU A 243 4.51 8.65 7.66
CA GLU A 243 5.58 9.68 7.72
C GLU A 243 6.99 9.06 7.67
N ALA A 244 7.20 7.90 8.31
CA ALA A 244 8.47 7.18 8.23
C ALA A 244 8.77 6.67 6.80
N GLU A 245 7.76 6.14 6.13
CA GLU A 245 7.80 5.71 4.72
C GLU A 245 8.21 6.86 3.80
N ARG A 246 7.58 8.03 3.94
CA ARG A 246 7.92 9.20 3.13
C ARG A 246 9.38 9.61 3.32
N LEU A 247 9.89 9.56 4.54
CA LEU A 247 11.27 9.91 4.82
C LEU A 247 12.22 8.89 4.20
N MET A 248 11.97 7.59 4.42
CA MET A 248 12.84 6.52 3.92
C MET A 248 12.89 6.51 2.39
N LEU A 249 11.74 6.62 1.72
CA LEU A 249 11.69 6.75 0.28
C LEU A 249 12.48 7.96 -0.20
N TRP A 250 12.33 9.12 0.46
CA TRP A 250 13.02 10.33 0.04
C TRP A 250 14.53 10.23 0.22
N ALA A 251 14.98 9.66 1.34
CA ALA A 251 16.39 9.42 1.61
C ALA A 251 17.02 8.53 0.54
N ILE A 252 16.34 7.45 0.17
CA ILE A 252 16.81 6.49 -0.85
C ILE A 252 16.78 7.11 -2.26
N LEU A 253 15.66 7.69 -2.66
CA LEU A 253 15.42 8.10 -4.05
C LEU A 253 15.99 9.47 -4.40
N GLU A 254 15.92 10.44 -3.48
CA GLU A 254 16.38 11.82 -3.74
C GLU A 254 17.78 12.09 -3.19
N ARG A 255 18.19 11.40 -2.12
CA ARG A 255 19.53 11.57 -1.53
C ARG A 255 20.49 10.42 -1.80
N GLY A 256 20.00 9.24 -2.17
CA GLY A 256 20.85 8.05 -2.26
C GLY A 256 21.55 7.73 -0.94
N LYS A 257 20.89 8.03 0.20
CA LYS A 257 21.42 7.83 1.55
C LYS A 257 20.53 6.90 2.36
N ALA A 258 21.16 6.13 3.24
CA ALA A 258 20.47 5.44 4.30
C ALA A 258 19.84 6.44 5.29
N LEU A 259 18.81 6.02 6.01
CA LEU A 259 18.16 6.82 7.05
C LEU A 259 19.15 7.12 8.19
N SER A 260 19.99 6.16 8.55
CA SER A 260 21.09 6.29 9.52
C SER A 260 22.29 7.10 9.01
N SER A 261 22.25 7.62 7.78
CA SER A 261 23.28 8.51 7.21
C SER A 261 22.79 9.95 6.96
N LEU A 262 21.56 10.28 7.36
CA LEU A 262 21.01 11.62 7.14
C LEU A 262 21.66 12.65 8.08
N THR A 263 21.96 13.83 7.53
CA THR A 263 22.50 14.98 8.27
C THR A 263 21.43 16.06 8.54
N THR A 264 21.79 17.08 9.32
CA THR A 264 20.92 18.23 9.59
C THR A 264 20.56 18.99 8.30
N GLU A 265 21.47 19.09 7.35
CA GLU A 265 21.21 19.69 6.02
C GLU A 265 20.18 18.88 5.24
N ASP A 266 20.25 17.54 5.31
CA ASP A 266 19.25 16.66 4.71
C ASP A 266 17.88 16.88 5.37
N ALA A 267 17.82 17.04 6.69
CA ALA A 267 16.58 17.32 7.40
C ALA A 267 15.94 18.66 7.01
N VAL A 268 16.76 19.71 6.81
CA VAL A 268 16.30 21.01 6.30
C VAL A 268 15.75 20.89 4.89
N ALA A 269 16.42 20.11 4.02
CA ALA A 269 15.96 19.87 2.67
C ALA A 269 14.67 19.02 2.64
N TYR A 270 14.55 18.02 3.50
CA TYR A 270 13.34 17.22 3.62
C TYR A 270 12.14 18.09 4.05
N ARG A 271 12.33 19.02 4.99
CA ARG A 271 11.29 20.00 5.35
C ARG A 271 10.84 20.83 4.14
N ALA A 272 11.77 21.27 3.30
CA ALA A 272 11.44 22.00 2.08
C ALA A 272 10.69 21.11 1.07
N PHE A 273 11.15 19.88 0.90
CA PHE A 273 10.53 18.86 0.05
C PHE A 273 9.09 18.55 0.48
N LEU A 274 8.78 18.42 1.78
CA LEU A 274 7.41 18.20 2.25
C LEU A 274 6.43 19.31 1.83
N ARG A 275 6.92 20.54 1.67
CA ARG A 275 6.13 21.68 1.19
C ARG A 275 5.98 21.66 -0.33
N ARG A 276 6.93 21.08 -1.06
CA ARG A 276 6.94 21.01 -2.52
C ARG A 276 7.62 19.71 -2.99
N PRO A 277 6.90 18.57 -2.97
CA PRO A 277 7.47 17.29 -3.38
C PRO A 277 7.79 17.32 -4.89
N SER A 278 9.05 17.02 -5.24
CA SER A 278 9.57 17.09 -6.61
C SER A 278 10.51 15.91 -6.90
N PRO A 279 10.48 15.30 -8.11
CA PRO A 279 9.58 15.58 -9.23
C PRO A 279 8.12 15.23 -8.94
N ARG A 280 7.18 16.05 -9.43
CA ARG A 280 5.76 15.91 -9.06
C ARG A 280 5.19 14.56 -9.51
N GLU A 281 5.56 14.05 -10.68
CA GLU A 281 5.04 12.79 -11.24
C GLU A 281 5.43 11.56 -10.40
N ARG A 282 6.57 11.63 -9.69
CA ARG A 282 7.07 10.54 -8.83
C ARG A 282 6.44 10.53 -7.44
N TRP A 283 6.09 11.71 -6.92
CA TRP A 283 5.75 11.87 -5.51
C TRP A 283 4.29 12.20 -5.27
N VAL A 284 3.61 12.82 -6.24
CA VAL A 284 2.26 13.38 -6.08
C VAL A 284 1.28 12.72 -7.05
N GLY A 285 0.19 12.17 -6.53
CA GLY A 285 -0.86 11.55 -7.34
C GLY A 285 -2.21 11.50 -6.61
N PRO A 286 -3.30 11.14 -7.30
CA PRO A 286 -4.61 10.97 -6.68
C PRO A 286 -4.59 9.87 -5.62
N ALA A 287 -5.59 9.86 -4.73
CA ALA A 287 -5.73 8.80 -3.74
C ALA A 287 -5.96 7.45 -4.44
N ARG A 288 -4.98 6.54 -4.34
CA ARG A 288 -5.02 5.18 -4.90
C ARG A 288 -4.76 4.14 -3.81
N PRO A 289 -5.28 2.91 -3.95
CA PRO A 289 -4.91 1.79 -3.06
C PRO A 289 -3.40 1.55 -3.06
N ARG A 290 -2.84 1.12 -1.93
CA ARG A 290 -1.39 0.82 -1.79
C ARG A 290 -0.91 -0.35 -2.65
N THR A 291 -1.83 -1.17 -3.15
CA THR A 291 -1.54 -2.26 -4.10
C THR A 291 -1.47 -1.79 -5.55
N SER A 292 -1.82 -0.54 -5.84
CA SER A 292 -1.81 0.03 -7.18
C SER A 292 -0.40 0.48 -7.59
N ALA A 293 -0.03 0.23 -8.85
CA ALA A 293 1.20 0.75 -9.44
C ALA A 293 1.18 2.29 -9.59
N GLU A 294 -0.01 2.90 -9.63
CA GLU A 294 -0.17 4.37 -9.66
C GLU A 294 -0.09 5.01 -8.27
N TRP A 295 0.17 4.24 -7.21
CA TRP A 295 0.24 4.77 -5.86
C TRP A 295 1.37 5.80 -5.73
N ARG A 296 1.09 6.88 -4.99
CA ARG A 296 2.04 7.95 -4.71
C ARG A 296 2.02 8.32 -3.22
N PRO A 297 3.17 8.64 -2.58
CA PRO A 297 3.22 8.96 -1.14
C PRO A 297 2.51 10.26 -0.75
N PHE A 298 2.31 11.17 -1.70
CA PHE A 298 1.63 12.47 -1.49
C PHE A 298 0.44 12.63 -2.44
N GLN A 299 -0.60 13.30 -1.94
CA GLN A 299 -1.73 13.77 -2.76
C GLN A 299 -1.56 15.23 -3.21
N GLY A 300 -0.59 15.92 -2.62
CA GLY A 300 -0.25 17.30 -2.92
C GLY A 300 0.75 17.84 -1.88
N PRO A 301 1.17 19.11 -2.04
CA PRO A 301 1.92 19.86 -1.04
C PRO A 301 1.33 19.78 0.37
N LEU A 302 2.16 19.60 1.39
CA LEU A 302 1.67 19.61 2.77
C LEU A 302 1.52 21.04 3.31
N ALA A 303 0.40 21.30 3.99
CA ALA A 303 0.19 22.54 4.75
C ALA A 303 1.19 22.66 5.92
N PRO A 304 1.51 23.88 6.41
CA PRO A 304 2.52 24.08 7.47
C PRO A 304 2.29 23.24 8.74
N ARG A 305 1.03 23.10 9.18
CA ARG A 305 0.67 22.23 10.34
C ARG A 305 0.96 20.75 10.06
N SER A 306 0.68 20.27 8.85
CA SER A 306 0.96 18.89 8.45
C SER A 306 2.46 18.61 8.34
N VAL A 307 3.25 19.58 7.86
CA VAL A 307 4.72 19.49 7.85
C VAL A 307 5.25 19.40 9.29
N ALA A 308 4.75 20.23 10.20
CA ALA A 308 5.16 20.19 11.60
C ALA A 308 4.79 18.88 12.29
N TYR A 309 3.61 18.32 11.99
CA TYR A 309 3.22 16.99 12.44
C TYR A 309 4.19 15.92 11.91
N ALA A 310 4.48 15.90 10.60
CA ALA A 310 5.39 14.92 10.01
C ALA A 310 6.79 14.98 10.66
N LEU A 311 7.35 16.17 10.83
CA LEU A 311 8.64 16.37 11.49
C LEU A 311 8.61 15.99 12.97
N SER A 312 7.48 16.20 13.67
CA SER A 312 7.34 15.75 15.06
C SER A 312 7.33 14.23 15.18
N VAL A 313 6.68 13.53 14.25
CA VAL A 313 6.68 12.06 14.20
C VAL A 313 8.07 11.53 13.90
N ILE A 314 8.75 12.09 12.90
CA ILE A 314 10.12 11.73 12.54
C ILE A 314 11.09 12.01 13.69
N GLY A 315 10.95 13.16 14.37
CA GLY A 315 11.75 13.48 15.54
C GLY A 315 11.50 12.52 16.71
N ALA A 316 10.30 11.97 16.86
CA ALA A 316 10.02 10.90 17.84
C ALA A 316 10.67 9.57 17.45
N LEU A 317 10.63 9.20 16.16
CA LEU A 317 11.33 8.04 15.63
C LEU A 317 12.84 8.10 15.94
N TYR A 318 13.52 9.19 15.59
CA TYR A 318 14.97 9.31 15.84
C TYR A 318 15.31 9.34 17.33
N ARG A 319 14.48 9.97 18.18
CA ARG A 319 14.71 9.93 19.64
C ARG A 319 14.67 8.49 20.15
N TRP A 320 13.68 7.70 19.74
CA TRP A 320 13.62 6.30 20.11
C TRP A 320 14.80 5.50 19.56
N LEU A 321 15.19 5.70 18.30
CA LEU A 321 16.37 5.03 17.73
C LEU A 321 17.67 5.37 18.47
N ILE A 322 17.80 6.59 19.02
CA ILE A 322 18.93 6.95 19.89
C ILE A 322 18.84 6.24 21.25
N GLU A 323 17.66 6.21 21.87
CA GLU A 323 17.43 5.50 23.13
C GLU A 323 17.78 4.01 23.00
N GLN A 324 17.48 3.40 21.85
CA GLN A 324 17.85 2.03 21.52
C GLN A 324 19.30 1.85 21.02
N ARG A 325 20.08 2.93 21.03
CA ARG A 325 21.47 2.98 20.55
C ARG A 325 21.61 2.40 19.14
N TYR A 326 20.64 2.70 18.26
CA TYR A 326 20.68 2.33 16.86
C TYR A 326 21.37 3.43 16.01
N VAL A 327 21.04 4.70 16.27
CA VAL A 327 21.72 5.86 15.68
C VAL A 327 22.31 6.76 16.77
N LEU A 328 23.38 7.46 16.44
CA LEU A 328 24.12 8.32 17.36
C LEU A 328 23.54 9.74 17.49
N ALA A 329 22.82 10.20 16.46
CA ALA A 329 22.34 11.58 16.40
C ALA A 329 20.96 11.68 15.72
N ASN A 330 20.23 12.75 16.06
CA ASN A 330 18.94 13.07 15.45
C ASN A 330 19.14 14.26 14.48
N PRO A 331 19.12 14.04 13.15
CA PRO A 331 19.29 15.11 12.17
C PRO A 331 18.13 16.11 12.17
N PHE A 332 16.98 15.73 12.73
CA PHE A 332 15.79 16.58 12.83
C PHE A 332 15.75 17.40 14.13
N ALA A 333 16.74 17.26 15.01
CA ALA A 333 16.84 18.10 16.20
C ALA A 333 16.96 19.59 15.80
N GLY A 334 16.06 20.43 16.32
CA GLY A 334 16.08 21.88 16.06
C GLY A 334 15.44 22.34 14.74
N VAL A 335 14.94 21.44 13.88
CA VAL A 335 14.25 21.83 12.64
C VAL A 335 12.87 22.40 12.94
N LYS A 336 12.76 23.74 12.97
CA LYS A 336 11.49 24.46 13.23
C LYS A 336 10.68 24.71 11.96
N VAL A 337 9.36 24.76 12.07
CA VAL A 337 8.44 25.14 10.98
C VAL A 337 7.83 26.52 11.27
N LYS A 338 8.28 27.55 10.56
CA LYS A 338 7.66 28.90 10.61
C LYS A 338 6.21 28.83 10.10
N GLY A 339 5.31 29.58 10.74
CA GLY A 339 3.86 29.62 10.42
C GLY A 339 2.99 28.66 11.24
N THR A 340 3.54 28.04 12.29
CA THR A 340 2.81 27.17 13.25
C THR A 340 2.50 27.88 14.57
N GLY A 341 2.52 29.22 14.57
CA GLY A 341 2.24 30.02 15.76
C GLY A 341 1.03 29.47 16.53
N ARG A 342 1.22 29.28 17.83
CA ARG A 342 0.25 28.67 18.77
C ARG A 342 -1.11 29.40 18.85
N GLY A 343 -1.32 30.48 18.10
CA GLY A 343 -2.56 31.23 17.98
C GLY A 343 -3.17 31.16 16.59
N GLY A 344 -3.14 30.00 15.93
CA GLY A 344 -3.94 29.84 14.73
C GLY A 344 -5.40 29.76 15.15
N ALA A 345 -6.06 30.92 15.23
CA ALA A 345 -7.51 31.05 15.34
C ALA A 345 -8.16 29.94 14.53
N LEU A 346 -9.24 29.35 15.06
CA LEU A 346 -10.11 28.56 14.20
C LEU A 346 -10.47 29.49 13.07
N ASP A 347 -10.07 29.10 11.86
CA ASP A 347 -10.47 29.78 10.65
C ASP A 347 -11.99 29.92 10.77
N ALA A 348 -12.48 31.15 10.94
CA ALA A 348 -13.88 31.44 11.25
C ALA A 348 -14.83 30.84 10.20
N SER A 349 -14.27 30.45 9.04
CA SER A 349 -14.94 29.66 8.01
C SER A 349 -15.35 28.24 8.41
N ARG A 350 -14.83 27.65 9.51
CA ARG A 350 -15.09 26.24 9.92
C ARG A 350 -16.10 26.08 11.06
N VAL A 351 -16.85 27.13 11.35
CA VAL A 351 -17.89 27.20 12.37
C VAL A 351 -19.13 27.78 11.68
N PHE A 352 -20.32 27.24 11.94
CA PHE A 352 -21.56 27.89 11.47
C PHE A 352 -21.96 29.03 12.41
N THR A 353 -22.52 30.11 11.89
CA THR A 353 -23.16 31.15 12.73
C THR A 353 -24.53 30.64 13.22
N GLU A 354 -25.13 31.29 14.22
CA GLU A 354 -26.48 30.95 14.69
C GLU A 354 -27.52 31.03 13.55
N HIS A 355 -27.39 32.02 12.65
CA HIS A 355 -28.27 32.15 11.48
C HIS A 355 -28.05 31.02 10.46
N GLU A 356 -26.80 30.73 10.10
CA GLU A 356 -26.46 29.61 9.20
C GLU A 356 -26.95 28.27 9.79
N TRP A 357 -26.77 28.07 11.09
CA TRP A 357 -27.23 26.89 11.80
C TRP A 357 -28.76 26.75 11.76
N SER A 358 -29.49 27.85 11.94
CA SER A 358 -30.95 27.85 11.78
C SER A 358 -31.37 27.42 10.38
N LEU A 359 -30.73 27.93 9.32
CA LEU A 359 -31.03 27.53 7.92
C LEU A 359 -30.76 26.04 7.68
N ILE A 360 -29.63 25.54 8.19
CA ILE A 360 -29.26 24.12 8.12
C ILE A 360 -30.31 23.26 8.83
N ARG A 361 -30.75 23.68 10.03
CA ARG A 361 -31.75 22.92 10.79
C ARG A 361 -33.11 22.91 10.10
N SER A 362 -33.55 24.04 9.56
CA SER A 362 -34.80 24.11 8.78
C SER A 362 -34.76 23.20 7.55
N THR A 363 -33.60 23.08 6.90
CA THR A 363 -33.44 22.16 5.77
C THR A 363 -33.52 20.69 6.21
N ALA A 364 -32.99 20.37 7.38
CA ALA A 364 -33.11 19.03 7.96
C ALA A 364 -34.56 18.66 8.35
N ASP A 365 -35.39 19.64 8.74
CA ASP A 365 -36.81 19.38 9.01
C ASP A 365 -37.60 19.04 7.75
N GLY A 366 -37.24 19.64 6.62
CA GLY A 366 -37.88 19.39 5.32
C GLY A 366 -37.30 18.20 4.53
N ILE A 367 -36.28 17.50 5.04
CA ILE A 367 -35.48 16.59 4.21
C ILE A 367 -36.24 15.37 3.66
N GLU A 368 -37.33 14.98 4.32
CA GLU A 368 -38.21 13.89 3.90
C GLU A 368 -38.94 14.22 2.58
N TRP A 369 -39.20 15.51 2.33
CA TRP A 369 -39.98 16.00 1.19
C TRP A 369 -39.13 16.31 -0.05
N ILE A 370 -37.80 16.34 0.10
CA ILE A 370 -36.85 16.79 -0.94
C ILE A 370 -36.29 15.60 -1.74
N GLY A 371 -36.66 14.36 -1.36
CA GLY A 371 -36.31 13.14 -2.08
C GLY A 371 -34.94 12.55 -1.74
N GLY A 372 -34.79 11.23 -1.93
CA GLY A 372 -33.52 10.51 -1.72
C GLY A 372 -33.21 10.08 -0.28
N TRP A 373 -34.08 10.38 0.68
CA TRP A 373 -34.00 9.90 2.06
C TRP A 373 -35.23 9.06 2.39
N SER A 374 -35.06 7.91 3.04
CA SER A 374 -36.20 7.22 3.65
C SER A 374 -36.65 7.97 4.89
N GLU A 375 -37.90 7.73 5.32
CA GLU A 375 -38.45 8.32 6.54
C GLU A 375 -37.54 8.04 7.75
N GLU A 376 -37.12 6.78 7.94
CA GLU A 376 -36.24 6.40 9.06
C GLU A 376 -34.84 7.01 8.92
N GLY A 377 -34.37 7.21 7.69
CA GLY A 377 -33.10 7.85 7.39
C GLY A 377 -33.11 9.33 7.76
N ALA A 378 -34.20 10.02 7.47
CA ALA A 378 -34.38 11.43 7.80
C ALA A 378 -34.62 11.66 9.30
N GLN A 379 -35.45 10.85 9.94
CA GLN A 379 -35.62 10.81 11.39
C GLN A 379 -34.27 10.64 12.12
N ARG A 380 -33.46 9.67 11.67
CA ARG A 380 -32.11 9.44 12.20
C ARG A 380 -31.18 10.62 11.97
N LEU A 381 -31.24 11.27 10.81
CA LEU A 381 -30.42 12.44 10.51
C LEU A 381 -30.75 13.62 11.42
N ARG A 382 -32.04 13.91 11.64
CA ARG A 382 -32.51 14.97 12.54
C ARG A 382 -32.00 14.73 13.97
N PHE A 383 -32.16 13.51 14.47
CA PHE A 383 -31.57 13.10 15.75
C PHE A 383 -30.06 13.33 15.80
N VAL A 384 -29.32 12.84 14.80
CA VAL A 384 -27.85 12.98 14.75
C VAL A 384 -27.45 14.45 14.74
N LEU A 385 -28.14 15.32 14.00
CA LEU A 385 -27.85 16.74 13.94
C LEU A 385 -28.05 17.41 15.30
N ASP A 386 -29.23 17.26 15.90
CA ASP A 386 -29.56 17.93 17.16
C ASP A 386 -28.76 17.39 18.33
N PHE A 387 -28.66 16.06 18.46
CA PHE A 387 -27.90 15.43 19.53
C PHE A 387 -26.41 15.77 19.44
N TRP A 388 -25.81 15.70 18.25
CA TRP A 388 -24.39 15.98 18.08
C TRP A 388 -24.07 17.47 18.24
N TYR A 389 -24.92 18.36 17.72
CA TYR A 389 -24.79 19.80 17.96
C TYR A 389 -24.91 20.14 19.45
N ALA A 390 -25.85 19.54 20.17
CA ALA A 390 -26.10 19.84 21.57
C ALA A 390 -24.99 19.33 22.51
N THR A 391 -24.37 18.19 22.17
CA THR A 391 -23.37 17.53 23.04
C THR A 391 -21.92 17.82 22.64
N GLY A 392 -21.67 18.21 21.39
CA GLY A 392 -20.33 18.48 20.90
C GLY A 392 -19.41 17.25 20.85
N LEU A 393 -19.94 16.02 20.85
CA LEU A 393 -19.16 14.78 20.87
C LEU A 393 -18.12 14.68 19.73
N ARG A 394 -17.09 13.86 19.91
CA ARG A 394 -16.24 13.42 18.79
C ARG A 394 -17.00 12.42 17.92
N PRO A 395 -16.70 12.31 16.61
CA PRO A 395 -17.33 11.32 15.75
C PRO A 395 -17.26 9.88 16.31
N SER A 396 -16.11 9.50 16.89
CA SER A 396 -15.95 8.18 17.53
C SER A 396 -16.85 8.01 18.75
N GLU A 397 -16.96 9.05 19.59
CA GLU A 397 -17.83 8.99 20.78
C GLU A 397 -19.31 8.90 20.38
N MET A 398 -19.71 9.58 19.30
CA MET A 398 -21.08 9.52 18.78
C MET A 398 -21.45 8.13 18.26
N VAL A 399 -20.55 7.44 17.54
CA VAL A 399 -20.83 6.09 17.02
C VAL A 399 -20.80 5.01 18.10
N ASP A 400 -20.01 5.23 19.15
CA ASP A 400 -19.87 4.29 20.26
C ASP A 400 -20.89 4.53 21.38
N ALA A 401 -21.63 5.65 21.35
CA ALA A 401 -22.65 5.97 22.34
C ALA A 401 -23.79 4.93 22.36
N ARG A 402 -24.18 4.53 23.58
CA ARG A 402 -25.25 3.56 23.88
C ARG A 402 -26.22 4.15 24.90
N LEU A 403 -27.46 3.68 24.91
CA LEU A 403 -28.46 4.08 25.93
C LEU A 403 -27.96 3.80 27.36
N GLY A 404 -27.24 2.69 27.56
CA GLY A 404 -26.66 2.36 28.87
C GLY A 404 -25.54 3.29 29.34
N GLY A 405 -25.00 4.13 28.45
CA GLY A 405 -24.00 5.14 28.82
C GLY A 405 -24.61 6.42 29.38
N ILE A 406 -25.92 6.59 29.30
CA ILE A 406 -26.61 7.77 29.84
C ILE A 406 -26.86 7.52 31.33
N GLU A 407 -26.53 8.46 32.22
CA GLU A 407 -26.60 8.38 33.68
C GLU A 407 -27.19 9.65 34.29
N HIS A 408 -28.02 9.49 35.33
CA HIS A 408 -28.43 10.60 36.17
C HIS A 408 -27.43 10.70 37.32
N ASP A 409 -26.96 11.90 37.62
CA ASP A 409 -26.25 12.11 38.87
C ASP A 409 -27.22 12.34 40.05
N ALA A 410 -26.66 12.51 41.24
CA ALA A 410 -27.43 12.72 42.46
C ALA A 410 -28.26 14.02 42.46
N GLN A 411 -27.96 14.96 41.57
CA GLN A 411 -28.67 16.24 41.42
C GLN A 411 -29.75 16.16 40.32
N GLY A 412 -29.87 15.03 39.63
CA GLY A 412 -30.85 14.81 38.57
C GLY A 412 -30.38 15.21 37.17
N ASP A 413 -29.13 15.65 37.01
CA ASP A 413 -28.58 16.04 35.72
C ASP A 413 -28.28 14.81 34.85
N ASP A 414 -28.62 14.89 33.56
CA ASP A 414 -28.34 13.85 32.57
C ASP A 414 -26.91 13.96 32.04
N TRP A 415 -26.16 12.87 32.14
CA TRP A 415 -24.78 12.73 31.65
C TRP A 415 -24.66 11.57 30.66
N LEU A 416 -23.81 11.71 29.66
CA LEU A 416 -23.39 10.62 28.78
C LEU A 416 -21.94 10.23 29.06
N ASN A 417 -21.74 9.01 29.53
CA ASN A 417 -20.45 8.38 29.68
C ASN A 417 -19.88 7.96 28.32
N VAL A 418 -18.64 8.38 28.06
CA VAL A 418 -17.96 8.22 26.78
C VAL A 418 -16.52 7.76 26.96
N VAL A 419 -16.09 6.83 26.11
CA VAL A 419 -14.69 6.40 26.02
C VAL A 419 -14.01 7.19 24.91
N GLY A 420 -13.06 8.04 25.30
CA GLY A 420 -12.36 8.96 24.40
C GLY A 420 -11.05 8.38 23.86
N LYS A 421 -10.31 9.24 23.13
CA LYS A 421 -8.99 8.88 22.55
C LYS A 421 -8.04 8.35 23.64
N GLY A 422 -7.46 7.17 23.39
CA GLY A 422 -6.55 6.49 24.32
C GLY A 422 -7.28 5.75 25.44
N SER A 423 -8.51 5.29 25.19
CA SER A 423 -9.34 4.54 26.14
C SER A 423 -9.64 5.27 27.45
N LYS A 424 -9.61 6.61 27.43
CA LYS A 424 -9.89 7.42 28.61
C LYS A 424 -11.40 7.56 28.81
N HIS A 425 -11.88 7.21 30.00
CA HIS A 425 -13.27 7.45 30.40
C HIS A 425 -13.54 8.94 30.64
N GLY A 426 -14.80 9.34 30.55
CA GLY A 426 -15.25 10.70 30.83
C GLY A 426 -16.74 10.83 30.57
N LYS A 427 -17.28 12.01 30.88
CA LYS A 427 -18.70 12.30 30.76
C LYS A 427 -18.93 13.61 30.01
N VAL A 428 -20.06 13.69 29.32
CA VAL A 428 -20.54 14.88 28.58
C VAL A 428 -21.94 15.18 29.10
N ALA A 429 -22.24 16.45 29.36
CA ALA A 429 -23.57 16.86 29.80
C ALA A 429 -24.58 16.68 28.65
N LEU A 430 -25.79 16.20 28.98
CA LEU A 430 -26.90 16.07 28.04
C LEU A 430 -27.91 17.19 28.29
N PRO A 431 -27.83 18.31 27.57
CA PRO A 431 -28.81 19.38 27.70
C PRO A 431 -30.19 18.94 27.18
N LEU A 432 -31.23 19.70 27.52
CA LEU A 432 -32.61 19.43 27.12
C LEU A 432 -32.78 19.25 25.60
N LEU A 433 -32.00 19.97 24.78
CA LEU A 433 -31.99 19.78 23.32
C LEU A 433 -31.55 18.36 22.92
N ALA A 434 -30.49 17.84 23.54
CA ALA A 434 -30.02 16.48 23.28
C ALA A 434 -31.03 15.45 23.79
N ARG A 435 -31.62 15.70 24.97
CA ARG A 435 -32.61 14.80 25.56
C ARG A 435 -33.90 14.73 24.75
N GLY A 436 -34.44 15.88 24.34
CA GLY A 436 -35.64 15.96 23.51
C GLY A 436 -35.44 15.30 22.14
N ALA A 437 -34.28 15.51 21.51
CA ALA A 437 -33.93 14.83 20.26
C ALA A 437 -33.87 13.30 20.44
N LEU A 438 -33.30 12.82 21.56
CA LEU A 438 -33.26 11.39 21.86
C LEU A 438 -34.65 10.80 22.08
N ASP A 439 -35.49 11.45 22.90
CA ASP A 439 -36.83 10.96 23.20
C ASP A 439 -37.69 10.88 21.93
N GLN A 440 -37.64 11.91 21.08
CA GLN A 440 -38.31 11.91 19.78
C GLN A 440 -37.82 10.76 18.89
N TYR A 441 -36.50 10.55 18.84
CA TYR A 441 -35.91 9.52 18.00
C TYR A 441 -36.22 8.10 18.48
N LEU A 442 -36.26 7.88 19.79
CA LEU A 442 -36.66 6.60 20.38
C LEU A 442 -38.13 6.29 20.07
N ALA A 443 -39.01 7.29 20.20
CA ALA A 443 -40.42 7.14 19.83
C ALA A 443 -40.59 6.79 18.34
N GLN A 444 -39.88 7.48 17.45
CA GLN A 444 -39.86 7.18 16.00
C GLN A 444 -39.37 5.75 15.69
N ARG A 445 -38.41 5.25 16.47
CA ARG A 445 -37.93 3.86 16.38
C ARG A 445 -38.83 2.84 17.09
N LYS A 446 -39.95 3.26 17.68
CA LYS A 446 -40.83 2.43 18.50
C LYS A 446 -40.11 1.79 19.70
N LEU A 447 -39.14 2.51 20.26
CA LEU A 447 -38.40 2.12 21.46
C LEU A 447 -38.94 2.86 22.69
N PRO A 448 -38.76 2.30 23.91
CA PRO A 448 -39.16 2.98 25.12
C PRO A 448 -38.41 4.31 25.31
N VAL A 449 -39.13 5.40 25.54
CA VAL A 449 -38.54 6.69 25.95
C VAL A 449 -38.19 6.70 27.44
N THR A 450 -38.85 5.87 28.24
CA THR A 450 -38.58 5.74 29.67
C THR A 450 -37.30 4.94 29.90
N ARG A 451 -36.34 5.59 30.57
CA ARG A 451 -35.01 5.06 30.87
C ARG A 451 -34.99 3.68 31.54
N SER A 452 -35.88 3.42 32.50
CA SER A 452 -35.97 2.12 33.20
C SER A 452 -36.30 0.95 32.27
N ARG A 453 -36.78 1.22 31.05
CA ARG A 453 -37.11 0.23 30.02
C ARG A 453 -36.06 0.16 28.90
N TRP A 454 -34.97 0.92 29.00
CA TRP A 454 -33.92 0.90 27.98
C TRP A 454 -33.12 -0.40 28.05
N ASN A 455 -32.83 -0.97 26.88
CA ASN A 455 -31.78 -1.97 26.77
C ASN A 455 -30.41 -1.25 26.76
N PRO A 456 -29.52 -1.48 27.75
CA PRO A 456 -28.25 -0.77 27.86
C PRO A 456 -27.33 -0.93 26.64
N LYS A 457 -27.45 -2.04 25.90
CA LYS A 457 -26.63 -2.35 24.72
C LYS A 457 -27.08 -1.61 23.46
N THR A 458 -28.26 -0.97 23.47
CA THR A 458 -28.81 -0.30 22.30
C THR A 458 -27.95 0.89 21.88
N ALA A 459 -27.47 0.86 20.64
CA ALA A 459 -26.77 1.98 20.03
C ALA A 459 -27.69 3.19 19.81
N LEU A 460 -27.18 4.38 20.16
CA LEU A 460 -27.89 5.63 19.88
C LEU A 460 -28.07 5.80 18.37
N VAL A 461 -27.03 5.53 17.58
CA VAL A 461 -27.12 5.52 16.11
C VAL A 461 -26.83 4.10 15.60
N PRO A 462 -27.85 3.29 15.29
CA PRO A 462 -27.66 1.92 14.84
C PRO A 462 -27.07 1.87 13.42
N GLY A 463 -26.33 0.81 13.13
CA GLY A 463 -25.90 0.42 11.79
C GLY A 463 -27.07 -0.05 10.92
N LEU A 464 -26.75 -0.58 9.74
CA LEU A 464 -27.72 -1.28 8.89
C LEU A 464 -27.80 -2.77 9.19
N ALA A 465 -26.81 -3.31 9.91
CA ALA A 465 -26.82 -4.70 10.34
C ALA A 465 -27.83 -4.89 11.49
N GLU A 466 -28.53 -6.03 11.48
CA GLU A 466 -29.50 -6.41 12.51
C GLU A 466 -28.84 -6.95 13.80
N ASP A 467 -27.51 -6.89 13.89
CA ASP A 467 -26.69 -7.35 15.02
C ASP A 467 -26.65 -6.35 16.20
N GLY A 468 -27.36 -5.22 16.08
CA GLY A 468 -27.38 -4.17 17.11
C GLY A 468 -26.09 -3.33 17.18
N THR A 469 -25.18 -3.49 16.21
CA THR A 469 -23.96 -2.67 16.14
C THR A 469 -24.27 -1.22 15.77
N GLY A 470 -23.43 -0.31 16.27
CA GLY A 470 -23.51 1.11 15.93
C GLY A 470 -23.10 1.37 14.47
N ILE A 471 -23.54 2.51 13.93
CA ILE A 471 -23.08 3.00 12.63
C ILE A 471 -21.55 3.13 12.62
N SER A 472 -20.88 2.81 11.51
CA SER A 472 -19.44 3.06 11.40
C SER A 472 -19.14 4.56 11.30
N ALA A 473 -17.98 5.00 11.81
CA ALA A 473 -17.56 6.40 11.71
C ALA A 473 -17.47 6.90 10.25
N SER A 474 -17.06 6.02 9.32
CA SER A 474 -17.04 6.33 7.88
C SER A 474 -18.43 6.53 7.32
N ARG A 475 -19.41 5.68 7.70
CA ARG A 475 -20.79 5.81 7.24
C ARG A 475 -21.46 7.05 7.83
N LEU A 476 -21.27 7.33 9.12
CA LEU A 476 -21.73 8.58 9.74
C LEU A 476 -21.17 9.80 8.99
N TRP A 477 -19.87 9.76 8.65
CA TRP A 477 -19.24 10.82 7.86
C TRP A 477 -19.89 10.98 6.49
N SER A 478 -20.12 9.88 5.75
CA SER A 478 -20.76 9.92 4.43
C SER A 478 -22.19 10.44 4.48
N VAL A 479 -22.97 10.05 5.48
CA VAL A 479 -24.37 10.51 5.68
C VAL A 479 -24.40 12.02 5.93
N MET A 480 -23.57 12.50 6.85
CA MET A 480 -23.46 13.94 7.16
C MET A 480 -22.94 14.75 5.96
N ARG A 481 -21.94 14.22 5.23
CA ARG A 481 -21.42 14.87 4.03
C ARG A 481 -22.49 14.96 2.95
N ARG A 482 -23.26 13.89 2.74
CA ARG A 482 -24.41 13.87 1.83
C ARG A 482 -25.44 14.92 2.22
N PHE A 483 -25.78 15.01 3.50
CA PHE A 483 -26.70 16.04 4.01
C PHE A 483 -26.19 17.45 3.73
N PHE A 484 -24.93 17.77 4.06
CA PHE A 484 -24.39 19.12 3.82
C PHE A 484 -24.38 19.49 2.33
N LEU A 485 -24.11 18.54 1.43
CA LEU A 485 -24.18 18.79 -0.01
C LEU A 485 -25.62 19.04 -0.47
N HIS A 486 -26.60 18.31 0.05
CA HIS A 486 -28.01 18.57 -0.23
C HIS A 486 -28.45 19.93 0.32
N ALA A 487 -28.10 20.24 1.57
CA ALA A 487 -28.41 21.53 2.17
C ALA A 487 -27.77 22.69 1.40
N ALA A 488 -26.55 22.50 0.89
CA ALA A 488 -25.93 23.49 0.00
C ALA A 488 -26.74 23.71 -1.28
N GLN A 489 -27.22 22.65 -1.92
CA GLN A 489 -28.05 22.76 -3.12
C GLN A 489 -29.37 23.49 -2.84
N THR A 490 -30.05 23.14 -1.75
CA THR A 490 -31.32 23.77 -1.34
C THR A 490 -31.14 25.24 -0.99
N LEU A 491 -30.02 25.59 -0.34
CA LEU A 491 -29.75 26.96 0.10
C LEU A 491 -29.01 27.80 -0.95
N GLU A 492 -28.66 27.26 -2.11
CA GLU A 492 -27.88 27.99 -3.13
C GLU A 492 -28.58 29.30 -3.56
N SER A 493 -29.90 29.27 -3.71
CA SER A 493 -30.70 30.45 -4.08
C SER A 493 -31.00 31.39 -2.92
N VAL A 494 -31.01 30.89 -1.68
CA VAL A 494 -31.37 31.66 -0.47
C VAL A 494 -30.16 32.31 0.16
N SER A 495 -29.04 31.58 0.23
CA SER A 495 -27.79 32.01 0.85
C SER A 495 -26.59 31.34 0.16
N PRO A 496 -26.11 31.92 -0.95
CA PRO A 496 -24.97 31.38 -1.70
C PRO A 496 -23.69 31.20 -0.85
N SER A 497 -23.47 32.11 0.10
CA SER A 497 -22.35 32.06 1.03
C SER A 497 -22.43 30.85 1.97
N THR A 498 -23.62 30.58 2.53
CA THR A 498 -23.87 29.41 3.37
C THR A 498 -23.76 28.11 2.57
N ALA A 499 -24.26 28.10 1.34
CA ALA A 499 -24.16 26.97 0.44
C ALA A 499 -22.70 26.61 0.12
N GLU A 500 -21.86 27.58 -0.22
CA GLU A 500 -20.43 27.35 -0.47
C GLU A 500 -19.71 26.83 0.77
N LYS A 501 -20.07 27.35 1.95
CA LYS A 501 -19.55 26.89 3.23
C LYS A 501 -19.95 25.43 3.51
N LEU A 502 -21.21 25.06 3.25
CA LEU A 502 -21.72 23.69 3.37
C LEU A 502 -21.05 22.72 2.40
N LYS A 503 -20.74 23.13 1.16
CA LYS A 503 -19.95 22.32 0.20
C LYS A 503 -18.58 21.93 0.75
N ARG A 504 -18.01 22.69 1.69
CA ARG A 504 -16.71 22.41 2.33
C ARG A 504 -16.84 21.77 3.72
N ALA A 505 -18.03 21.77 4.30
CA ALA A 505 -18.27 21.31 5.66
C ALA A 505 -17.94 19.84 5.86
N THR A 506 -17.44 19.52 7.05
CA THR A 506 -17.18 18.16 7.51
C THR A 506 -17.90 17.92 8.82
N PRO A 507 -18.19 16.68 9.23
CA PRO A 507 -18.93 16.41 10.46
C PRO A 507 -18.27 16.98 11.72
N HIS A 508 -16.96 17.19 11.72
CA HIS A 508 -16.25 17.81 12.85
C HIS A 508 -16.64 19.28 13.07
N TRP A 509 -17.19 19.96 12.06
CA TRP A 509 -17.68 21.33 12.20
C TRP A 509 -18.83 21.43 13.19
N MET A 510 -19.65 20.38 13.33
CA MET A 510 -20.71 20.31 14.35
C MET A 510 -20.20 20.62 15.75
N ARG A 511 -19.06 20.01 16.09
CA ARG A 511 -18.38 20.22 17.37
C ARG A 511 -17.78 21.61 17.49
N HIS A 512 -17.24 22.15 16.40
CA HIS A 512 -16.73 23.52 16.42
C HIS A 512 -17.86 24.53 16.61
N THR A 513 -18.99 24.35 15.91
CA THR A 513 -20.21 25.14 16.09
C THR A 513 -20.75 25.03 17.50
N HIS A 514 -20.85 23.83 18.08
CA HIS A 514 -21.20 23.65 19.50
C HIS A 514 -20.32 24.49 20.42
N ALA A 515 -18.99 24.36 20.30
CA ALA A 515 -18.03 25.04 21.16
C ALA A 515 -18.17 26.56 21.06
N THR A 516 -18.23 27.09 19.84
CA THR A 516 -18.38 28.53 19.62
C THR A 516 -19.72 29.03 20.13
N HIS A 517 -20.83 28.36 19.81
CA HIS A 517 -22.17 28.78 20.25
C HIS A 517 -22.31 28.70 21.77
N ALA A 518 -21.78 27.67 22.42
CA ALA A 518 -21.76 27.58 23.89
C ALA A 518 -21.03 28.77 24.51
N LEU A 519 -19.84 29.12 23.99
CA LEU A 519 -19.11 30.29 24.46
C LEU A 519 -19.88 31.57 24.21
N VAL A 520 -20.47 31.77 23.02
CA VAL A 520 -21.30 32.95 22.67
C VAL A 520 -22.50 33.08 23.61
N ARG A 521 -23.13 31.97 23.97
CA ARG A 521 -24.25 31.89 24.94
C ARG A 521 -23.82 32.07 26.39
N GLY A 522 -22.53 32.35 26.65
CA GLY A 522 -22.03 32.69 27.98
C GLY A 522 -21.54 31.50 28.81
N VAL A 523 -21.42 30.30 28.25
CA VAL A 523 -20.83 29.17 28.98
C VAL A 523 -19.35 29.43 29.20
N GLU A 524 -18.87 29.18 30.42
CA GLU A 524 -17.48 29.36 30.80
C GLU A 524 -16.52 28.47 29.98
N LEU A 525 -15.33 29.01 29.69
CA LEU A 525 -14.33 28.32 28.85
C LEU A 525 -13.91 26.96 29.43
N THR A 526 -13.78 26.88 30.75
CA THR A 526 -13.44 25.66 31.49
C THR A 526 -14.55 24.62 31.35
N THR A 527 -15.81 25.01 31.47
CA THR A 527 -16.98 24.14 31.26
C THR A 527 -17.02 23.61 29.83
N VAL A 528 -16.81 24.48 28.81
CA VAL A 528 -16.74 24.04 27.41
C VAL A 528 -15.54 23.10 27.19
N ARG A 529 -14.37 23.39 27.78
CA ARG A 529 -13.19 22.50 27.71
C ARG A 529 -13.49 21.12 28.26
N ASP A 530 -14.14 21.06 29.42
CA ASP A 530 -14.40 19.82 30.15
C ASP A 530 -15.49 19.00 29.46
N ASN A 531 -16.57 19.65 29.00
CA ASN A 531 -17.61 19.00 28.21
C ASN A 531 -17.07 18.46 26.86
N LEU A 532 -16.17 19.22 26.22
CA LEU A 532 -15.45 18.77 25.03
C LEU A 532 -14.31 17.80 25.37
N ARG A 533 -13.94 17.60 26.63
CA ARG A 533 -12.86 16.69 27.04
C ARG A 533 -11.53 17.01 26.35
N HIS A 534 -11.19 18.31 26.29
CA HIS A 534 -9.90 18.77 25.80
C HIS A 534 -8.83 18.65 26.90
N ALA A 535 -7.66 18.10 26.56
CA ALA A 535 -6.56 17.91 27.51
C ALA A 535 -5.90 19.23 27.96
N SER A 536 -6.17 20.35 27.27
CA SER A 536 -5.59 21.65 27.59
C SER A 536 -6.57 22.78 27.27
N VAL A 537 -6.62 23.79 28.14
CA VAL A 537 -7.34 25.05 27.92
C VAL A 537 -6.89 25.72 26.62
N ALA A 538 -5.62 25.60 26.25
CA ALA A 538 -5.09 26.17 25.01
C ALA A 538 -5.75 25.60 23.74
N THR A 539 -6.36 24.41 23.81
CA THR A 539 -7.12 23.84 22.69
C THR A 539 -8.51 24.48 22.59
N THR A 540 -9.11 24.84 23.72
CA THR A 540 -10.42 25.50 23.79
C THR A 540 -10.32 27.02 23.59
N SER A 541 -9.19 27.64 23.95
CA SER A 541 -8.97 29.08 23.74
C SER A 541 -9.03 29.47 22.27
N VAL A 542 -8.80 28.51 21.36
CA VAL A 542 -8.92 28.72 19.91
C VAL A 542 -10.32 29.20 19.50
N TYR A 543 -11.37 28.89 20.27
CA TYR A 543 -12.75 29.32 20.02
C TYR A 543 -13.06 30.74 20.52
N LEU A 544 -12.18 31.37 21.32
CA LEU A 544 -12.41 32.71 21.88
C LEU A 544 -12.06 33.87 20.91
N HIS A 545 -11.47 33.57 19.76
CA HIS A 545 -10.78 34.57 18.95
C HIS A 545 -11.66 35.39 18.01
N THR A 546 -12.98 35.29 18.09
CA THR A 546 -13.85 35.81 17.02
C THR A 546 -14.79 36.94 17.41
N ASP A 547 -14.60 37.62 18.55
CA ASP A 547 -15.49 38.74 18.87
C ASP A 547 -14.79 39.87 19.65
N GLU A 548 -14.15 40.77 18.91
CA GLU A 548 -13.55 42.00 19.46
C GLU A 548 -14.60 42.91 20.12
N VAL A 549 -15.84 42.87 19.64
CA VAL A 549 -16.97 43.62 20.21
C VAL A 549 -17.35 43.03 21.57
N ARG A 550 -17.40 41.70 21.70
CA ARG A 550 -17.61 41.05 22.99
C ARG A 550 -16.48 41.34 23.98
N ARG A 551 -15.22 41.32 23.53
CA ARG A 551 -14.08 41.68 24.38
C ARG A 551 -14.22 43.11 24.89
N ALA A 552 -14.54 44.06 24.02
CA ALA A 552 -14.74 45.46 24.39
C ALA A 552 -15.90 45.64 25.39
N ARG A 553 -17.04 44.96 25.16
CA ARG A 553 -18.20 45.00 26.07
C ARG A 553 -17.92 44.36 27.43
N GLN A 554 -17.24 43.21 27.46
CA GLN A 554 -16.89 42.53 28.72
C GLN A 554 -15.90 43.35 29.56
N ILE A 555 -14.88 43.93 28.92
CA ILE A 555 -13.95 44.83 29.61
C ILE A 555 -14.66 46.11 30.07
N GLY A 556 -15.48 46.72 29.21
CA GLY A 556 -16.24 47.92 29.58
C GLY A 556 -17.24 47.69 30.72
N GLY A 557 -17.89 46.52 30.78
CA GLY A 557 -18.79 46.15 31.87
C GLY A 557 -18.08 45.81 33.18
N ALA A 558 -16.88 45.22 33.12
CA ALA A 558 -16.08 44.90 34.30
C ALA A 558 -15.45 46.14 34.95
N PHE A 559 -15.22 47.20 34.16
CA PHE A 559 -14.63 48.46 34.60
C PHE A 559 -15.58 49.63 34.29
N PRO A 560 -16.72 49.76 34.99
CA PRO A 560 -17.65 50.86 34.76
C PRO A 560 -17.01 52.21 35.09
N ALA A 561 -17.49 53.27 34.44
CA ALA A 561 -17.11 54.64 34.79
C ALA A 561 -17.45 54.93 36.26
N ARG A 562 -16.56 55.65 36.98
CA ARG A 562 -16.83 56.04 38.36
C ARG A 562 -18.14 56.85 38.42
N PRO A 563 -19.03 56.57 39.39
CA PRO A 563 -20.24 57.37 39.55
C PRO A 563 -19.83 58.83 39.76
N ALA A 564 -20.41 59.72 38.95
CA ALA A 564 -20.18 61.15 39.12
C ALA A 564 -20.65 61.55 40.51
N THR A 565 -19.72 62.00 41.35
CA THR A 565 -20.02 62.64 42.63
C THR A 565 -20.93 63.82 42.33
N ARG A 566 -22.21 63.72 42.71
CA ARG A 566 -23.09 64.88 42.76
C ARG A 566 -22.49 65.84 43.79
N ALA A 567 -21.88 66.92 43.32
CA ALA A 567 -21.59 68.08 44.14
C ALA A 567 -22.95 68.62 44.60
N THR A 568 -23.20 68.53 45.91
CA THR A 568 -24.30 69.20 46.61
C THR A 568 -24.04 70.69 46.70
#